data_AF-A0A951E2B4-F1
#
_entry.id   AF-A0A951E2B4-F1
#
_cell.length_a   1.000
_cell.length_b   1.000
_cell.length_c   1.000
_cell.angle_alpha   90.00
_cell.angle_beta   90.00
_cell.angle_gamma   90.00
#
_symmetry.space_group_name_H-M   'P 1'
#
loop_
_entity.id
_entity.type
_entity.pdbx_description
1 polymer ?
#
loop_
_entity_poly.entity_id
_entity_poly.type
_entity_poly.pdbx_seq_one_letter_code
_entity_poly.pdbx_strand_id
1 'polypeptide(L)'
;MPNRDQTHPLGDEETDQINPMVADGLTPTQLEWLARQSSVVGRKKLQILRQALFEWLGEHLEYRFDEARFGDTVRRALEEFMKRHSEDVTTANADSRVERPHRDQ
;
A
#
# COMPACT_ATOMS: atom_id res chain seq x y z
N MET A 1 3.41 -18.39 27.30
CA MET A 1 2.67 -17.20 26.85
C MET A 1 3.59 -16.43 25.91
N PRO A 2 3.42 -16.49 24.57
CA PRO A 2 4.17 -15.58 23.71
C PRO A 2 3.55 -14.19 23.83
N ASN A 3 4.41 -13.21 24.09
CA ASN A 3 4.09 -11.79 24.24
C ASN A 3 3.56 -11.29 22.89
N ARG A 4 2.23 -11.17 22.74
CA ARG A 4 1.53 -10.81 21.48
C ARG A 4 1.39 -9.29 21.29
N ASP A 5 2.00 -8.49 22.16
CA ASP A 5 1.88 -7.02 22.14
C ASP A 5 3.06 -6.32 21.46
N GLN A 6 3.67 -6.95 20.44
CA GLN A 6 4.41 -6.17 19.44
C GLN A 6 3.39 -5.63 18.43
N THR A 7 2.63 -4.62 18.85
CA THR A 7 1.86 -3.79 17.93
C THR A 7 2.85 -3.16 16.96
N HIS A 8 2.97 -3.76 15.77
CA HIS A 8 3.79 -3.21 14.71
C HIS A 8 3.26 -1.80 14.41
N PRO A 9 4.10 -0.77 14.28
CA PRO A 9 3.65 0.62 14.18
C PRO A 9 2.70 0.86 12.99
N LEU A 10 2.79 0.02 11.96
CA LEU A 10 1.92 0.03 10.80
C LEU A 10 0.56 -0.67 11.00
N GLY A 11 0.45 -1.62 11.92
CA GLY A 11 -0.76 -2.43 12.11
C GLY A 11 -0.51 -3.94 12.23
N ASP A 12 -1.58 -4.71 12.27
CA ASP A 12 -1.53 -6.16 12.48
C ASP A 12 -1.53 -6.93 11.15
N GLU A 13 -0.42 -7.61 10.86
CA GLU A 13 -0.23 -8.34 9.60
C GLU A 13 -1.10 -9.59 9.50
N GLU A 14 -1.43 -10.24 10.62
CA GLU A 14 -2.26 -11.45 10.63
C GLU A 14 -3.66 -11.11 10.09
N THR A 15 -4.23 -10.00 10.57
CA THR A 15 -5.57 -9.51 10.26
C THR A 15 -5.63 -8.50 9.10
N ASP A 16 -4.49 -8.08 8.55
CA ASP A 16 -4.39 -7.00 7.54
C ASP A 16 -5.07 -5.69 8.00
N GLN A 17 -5.00 -5.41 9.31
CA GLN A 17 -5.55 -4.21 9.90
C GLN A 17 -4.47 -3.14 10.04
N ILE A 18 -4.65 -2.03 9.32
CA ILE A 18 -3.78 -0.85 9.45
C ILE A 18 -4.02 -0.21 10.82
N ASN A 19 -2.94 0.18 11.50
CA ASN A 19 -3.01 0.91 12.76
C ASN A 19 -3.86 2.18 12.56
N PRO A 20 -4.85 2.46 13.42
CA PRO A 20 -5.73 3.62 13.25
C PRO A 20 -4.97 4.94 13.13
N MET A 21 -3.88 5.13 13.88
CA MET A 21 -3.06 6.36 13.79
C MET A 21 -2.41 6.53 12.41
N VAL A 22 -2.07 5.42 11.75
CA VAL A 22 -1.56 5.44 10.37
C VAL A 22 -2.70 5.67 9.40
N ALA A 23 -3.84 4.99 9.58
CA ALA A 23 -5.01 5.13 8.73
C ALA A 23 -5.56 6.57 8.74
N ASP A 24 -5.61 7.23 9.90
CA ASP A 24 -5.98 8.65 10.05
C ASP A 24 -5.01 9.59 9.32
N GLY A 25 -3.75 9.20 9.20
CA GLY A 25 -2.73 9.93 8.44
C GLY A 25 -2.83 9.74 6.93
N LEU A 26 -3.57 8.74 6.44
CA LEU A 26 -3.72 8.46 5.01
C LEU A 26 -4.93 9.18 4.43
N THR A 27 -4.82 9.59 3.17
CA THR A 27 -5.97 10.17 2.47
C THR A 27 -6.96 9.08 2.03
N PRO A 28 -8.25 9.42 1.83
CA PRO A 28 -9.24 8.47 1.31
C PRO A 28 -8.81 7.83 -0.02
N THR A 29 -8.19 8.60 -0.90
CA THR A 29 -7.66 8.12 -2.18
C THR A 29 -6.54 7.08 -2.00
N GLN A 30 -5.66 7.28 -1.02
CA GLN A 30 -4.60 6.34 -0.69
C GLN A 30 -5.14 5.02 -0.13
N LEU A 31 -6.15 5.10 0.74
CA LEU A 31 -6.82 3.92 1.29
C LEU A 31 -7.54 3.12 0.20
N GLU A 32 -8.23 3.82 -0.71
CA GLU A 32 -8.89 3.19 -1.85
C GLU A 32 -7.87 2.53 -2.80
N TRP A 33 -6.77 3.22 -3.09
CA TRP A 33 -5.69 2.67 -3.91
C TRP A 33 -5.08 1.43 -3.27
N LEU A 34 -4.80 1.44 -1.96
CA LEU A 34 -4.30 0.27 -1.24
C LEU A 34 -5.24 -0.92 -1.33
N ALA A 35 -6.55 -0.68 -1.20
CA ALA A 35 -7.55 -1.73 -1.31
C ALA A 35 -7.57 -2.34 -2.73
N ARG A 36 -7.56 -1.51 -3.76
CA ARG A 36 -7.48 -1.96 -5.16
C ARG A 36 -6.20 -2.73 -5.43
N GLN A 37 -5.06 -2.17 -5.03
CA GLN A 37 -3.75 -2.77 -5.29
C GLN A 37 -3.61 -4.10 -4.55
N SER A 38 -4.07 -4.18 -3.31
CA SER A 38 -4.13 -5.44 -2.54
C SER A 38 -4.89 -6.53 -3.29
N SER A 39 -6.04 -6.20 -3.89
CA SER A 39 -6.80 -7.13 -4.72
C SER A 39 -6.09 -7.51 -6.02
N VAL A 40 -5.43 -6.57 -6.69
CA VAL A 40 -4.74 -6.80 -7.98
C VAL A 40 -3.49 -7.66 -7.81
N VAL A 41 -2.63 -7.33 -6.84
CA VAL A 41 -1.34 -8.03 -6.65
C VAL A 41 -1.43 -9.23 -5.71
N GLY A 42 -2.59 -9.47 -5.09
CA GLY A 42 -2.79 -10.55 -4.13
C GLY A 42 -1.95 -10.40 -2.85
N ARG A 43 -1.57 -9.16 -2.48
CA ARG A 43 -0.78 -8.86 -1.28
C ARG A 43 -1.61 -8.13 -0.25
N LYS A 44 -1.24 -8.26 1.03
CA LYS A 44 -1.88 -7.53 2.12
C LYS A 44 -1.62 -6.03 2.03
N LYS A 45 -2.56 -5.18 2.47
CA LYS A 45 -2.39 -3.71 2.46
C LYS A 45 -1.17 -3.30 3.27
N LEU A 46 -0.96 -3.96 4.41
CA LEU A 46 0.21 -3.74 5.25
C LEU A 46 1.54 -4.11 4.57
N GLN A 47 1.56 -5.15 3.75
CA GLN A 47 2.76 -5.50 3.00
C GLN A 47 3.10 -4.43 1.96
N ILE A 48 2.08 -3.90 1.28
CA ILE A 48 2.24 -2.79 0.33
C ILE A 48 2.73 -1.53 1.04
N LEU A 49 2.14 -1.19 2.20
CA LEU A 49 2.58 -0.06 3.02
C LEU A 49 4.03 -0.20 3.52
N ARG A 50 4.42 -1.40 3.96
CA ARG A 50 5.80 -1.68 4.37
C ARG A 50 6.77 -1.49 3.22
N GLN A 51 6.42 -2.01 2.05
CA GLN A 51 7.26 -1.86 0.86
C GLN A 51 7.42 -0.38 0.50
N ALA A 52 6.33 0.38 0.44
CA ALA A 52 6.37 1.81 0.16
C ALA A 52 7.26 2.58 1.15
N LEU A 53 7.13 2.28 2.45
CA LEU A 53 7.96 2.92 3.48
C LEU A 53 9.43 2.52 3.37
N PHE A 54 9.73 1.25 3.10
CA PHE A 54 11.09 0.76 2.96
C PHE A 54 11.81 1.40 1.76
N GLU A 55 11.14 1.48 0.61
CA GLU A 55 11.68 2.14 -0.58
C GLU A 55 11.93 3.63 -0.31
N TRP A 56 10.96 4.31 0.30
CA TRP A 56 11.09 5.72 0.63
C TRP A 56 12.24 6.00 1.60
N LEU A 57 12.43 5.16 2.64
CA LEU A 57 13.55 5.28 3.57
C LEU A 57 14.90 5.01 2.90
N GLY A 58 14.95 4.11 1.92
CA GLY A 58 16.15 3.85 1.13
C GLY A 58 16.59 5.06 0.30
N GLU A 59 15.65 5.89 -0.14
CA GLU A 59 15.92 7.14 -0.87
C GLU A 59 16.17 8.33 0.07
N HIS A 60 15.66 8.28 1.30
CA HIS A 60 15.72 9.38 2.28
C HIS A 60 16.52 8.99 3.53
N LEU A 61 17.75 8.49 3.35
CA LEU A 61 18.63 8.04 4.44
C LEU A 61 18.96 9.13 5.47
N GLU A 62 18.86 10.40 5.08
CA GLU A 62 19.07 11.56 5.96
C GLU A 62 17.84 11.90 6.82
N TYR A 63 16.70 11.26 6.56
CA TYR A 63 15.47 11.50 7.31
C TYR A 63 15.61 11.00 8.76
N ARG A 64 15.46 11.92 9.72
CA ARG A 64 15.39 11.55 11.13
C ARG A 64 13.96 11.20 11.48
N PHE A 65 13.77 9.94 11.87
CA PHE A 65 12.49 9.42 12.30
C PHE A 65 11.98 10.19 13.53
N ASP A 66 10.79 10.74 13.40
CA ASP A 66 10.03 11.36 14.48
C ASP A 66 8.70 10.63 14.56
N GLU A 67 8.43 10.00 15.70
CA GLU A 67 7.22 9.22 15.95
C GLU A 67 5.95 10.06 15.74
N ALA A 68 5.99 11.34 16.12
CA ALA A 68 4.86 12.25 15.93
C ALA A 68 4.56 12.53 14.45
N ARG A 69 5.54 12.31 13.56
CA ARG A 69 5.42 12.46 12.11
C ARG A 69 5.32 11.14 11.37
N PHE A 70 5.15 10.03 12.09
CA PHE A 70 5.12 8.72 11.48
C PHE A 70 3.98 8.59 10.45
N GLY A 71 2.77 9.01 10.80
CA GLY A 71 1.63 9.01 9.89
C GLY A 71 1.88 9.82 8.61
N ASP A 72 2.45 11.03 8.76
CA ASP A 72 2.85 11.87 7.61
C ASP A 72 3.94 11.23 6.75
N THR A 73 4.88 10.54 7.37
CA THR A 73 5.96 9.83 6.67
C THR A 73 5.38 8.71 5.83
N VAL A 74 4.50 7.89 6.42
CA VAL A 74 3.81 6.80 5.71
C VAL A 74 2.92 7.35 4.59
N ARG A 75 2.22 8.46 4.81
CA ARG A 75 1.45 9.17 3.78
C ARG A 75 2.32 9.57 2.60
N ARG A 76 3.47 10.21 2.83
CA ARG A 76 4.38 10.65 1.77
C ARG A 76 5.00 9.48 1.02
N ALA A 77 5.47 8.48 1.76
CA ALA A 77 6.03 7.26 1.19
C ALA A 77 5.02 6.56 0.27
N LEU A 78 3.77 6.42 0.72
CA LEU A 78 2.72 5.84 -0.09
C LEU A 78 2.35 6.71 -1.30
N GLU A 79 2.36 8.03 -1.17
CA GLU A 79 2.10 8.93 -2.31
C GLU A 79 3.18 8.79 -3.40
N GLU A 80 4.45 8.74 -3.03
CA GLU A 80 5.54 8.52 -4.00
C GLU A 80 5.47 7.13 -4.61
N PHE A 81 5.20 6.11 -3.80
CA PHE A 81 5.01 4.75 -4.27
C PHE A 81 3.85 4.66 -5.27
N MET A 82 2.72 5.31 -4.96
CA MET A 82 1.59 5.43 -5.88
C MET A 82 1.98 6.10 -7.19
N LYS A 83 2.76 7.19 -7.17
CA LYS A 83 3.20 7.85 -8.42
C LYS A 83 4.03 6.91 -9.28
N ARG A 84 5.02 6.22 -8.70
CA ARG A 84 5.89 5.26 -9.39
C ARG A 84 5.14 4.04 -9.94
N HIS A 85 4.11 3.59 -9.23
CA HIS A 85 3.32 2.41 -9.62
C HIS A 85 1.96 2.73 -10.27
N SER A 86 1.61 4.00 -10.44
CA SER A 86 0.39 4.42 -11.13
C SER A 86 0.46 4.21 -12.64
N GLU A 87 1.67 4.19 -13.20
CA GLU A 87 1.91 3.82 -14.60
C GLU A 87 1.62 2.34 -14.86
N ASP A 88 1.72 1.47 -13.85
CA ASP A 88 1.52 0.01 -13.98
C ASP A 88 0.03 -0.39 -13.98
N VAL A 89 -0.81 0.29 -13.20
CA VAL A 89 -2.23 -0.08 -13.00
C VAL A 89 -3.12 0.28 -14.19
N THR A 90 -2.75 1.30 -14.98
CA THR A 90 -3.58 1.76 -16.10
C THR A 90 -3.56 0.76 -17.27
N THR A 91 -2.50 -0.04 -17.38
CA THR A 91 -2.33 -1.03 -18.46
C THR A 91 -3.03 -2.36 -18.17
N ALA A 92 -3.21 -2.72 -16.89
CA ALA A 92 -3.87 -3.97 -16.50
C ALA A 92 -5.39 -4.00 -16.78
N ASN A 93 -6.05 -2.84 -16.83
CA ASN A 93 -7.49 -2.75 -17.16
C ASN A 93 -7.77 -2.61 -18.67
N ALA A 94 -6.76 -2.31 -19.48
CA ALA A 94 -6.93 -2.22 -20.93
C ALA A 94 -6.91 -3.59 -21.62
N ASP A 95 -6.29 -4.61 -21.00
CA ASP A 95 -6.09 -5.93 -21.61
C ASP A 95 -7.24 -6.92 -21.34
N SER A 96 -8.07 -6.68 -20.32
CA SER A 96 -9.15 -7.63 -19.94
C SER A 96 -10.47 -7.46 -20.71
N ARG A 97 -10.53 -6.58 -21.72
CA ARG A 97 -11.78 -6.29 -22.49
C ARG A 97 -11.71 -6.61 -23.99
N VAL A 98 -10.82 -7.48 -24.43
CA VAL A 98 -10.88 -8.08 -25.77
C VAL A 98 -10.28 -9.49 -25.62
N GLU A 99 -11.04 -10.56 -25.45
CA GLU A 99 -11.60 -11.34 -26.57
C GLU A 99 -12.39 -12.49 -25.91
N ARG A 100 -13.71 -12.60 -26.10
CA ARG A 100 -14.39 -13.63 -26.91
C ARG A 100 -15.88 -13.58 -26.50
N PRO A 101 -16.86 -13.79 -27.40
CA PRO A 101 -16.93 -15.05 -28.14
C PRO A 101 -17.53 -14.99 -29.55
N HIS A 102 -17.40 -16.14 -30.23
CA HIS A 102 -18.32 -16.66 -31.24
C HIS A 102 -18.12 -16.21 -32.70
N ARG A 103 -17.52 -17.11 -33.49
CA ARG A 103 -18.13 -17.46 -34.77
C ARG A 103 -17.94 -18.93 -35.08
N ASP A 104 -19.06 -19.64 -34.94
CA ASP A 104 -19.38 -20.90 -35.58
C ASP A 104 -19.15 -20.78 -37.10
N GLN A 105 -18.37 -21.70 -37.68
CA GLN A 105 -18.54 -22.27 -39.02
C GLN A 105 -17.57 -23.42 -39.26
#